data_AF-A0A9F2PLS6-F1
#
_entry.id   AF-A0A9F2PLS6-F1
#
_cell.length_a   1.000
_cell.length_b   1.000
_cell.length_c   1.000
_cell.angle_alpha   90.00
_cell.angle_beta   90.00
_cell.angle_gamma   90.00
#
_symmetry.space_group_name_H-M   'P 1'
#
loop_
_entity.id
_entity.type
_entity.pdbx_description
1 polymer ?
#
loop_
_entity_poly.entity_id
_entity_poly.type
_entity_poly.pdbx_seq_one_letter_code
_entity_poly.pdbx_strand_id
1 'polypeptide(L)'
;MAGAQPGVHALQLQPVRVSASLKKGATFVKWDDDSTGVTSVFLRTDPQGFFLYWTDQNKVQESELLDVSLVKDARCGKHARAPKVGKISLYIPDVAMII
;
A
#
# COMPACT_ATOMS: atom_id res chain seq x y z
N MET A 1 39.20 13.61 -31.53
CA MET A 1 38.28 12.55 -31.07
C MET A 1 37.78 12.95 -29.69
N ALA A 2 36.46 13.12 -29.52
CA ALA A 2 35.88 13.57 -28.25
C ALA A 2 35.90 12.42 -27.22
N GLY A 3 36.54 12.66 -26.07
CA GLY A 3 36.57 11.70 -24.97
C GLY A 3 35.20 11.58 -24.33
N ALA A 4 34.52 10.45 -24.53
CA ALA A 4 33.35 10.11 -23.75
C ALA A 4 33.79 9.93 -22.29
N GLN A 5 33.40 10.85 -21.40
CA GLN A 5 33.60 10.75 -19.96
C GLN A 5 32.74 9.58 -19.45
N PRO A 6 33.32 8.45 -18.99
CA PRO A 6 32.54 7.36 -18.41
C PRO A 6 32.15 7.80 -16.99
N GLY A 7 30.90 8.19 -16.77
CA GLY A 7 30.42 8.47 -15.40
C GLY A 7 29.25 9.43 -15.24
N VAL A 8 28.82 10.15 -16.29
CA VAL A 8 27.84 11.24 -16.14
C VAL A 8 26.39 10.75 -15.89
N HIS A 9 26.15 9.44 -16.00
CA HIS A 9 24.82 8.84 -15.76
C HIS A 9 24.85 7.63 -14.82
N ALA A 10 25.72 7.63 -13.81
CA ALA A 10 25.41 6.82 -12.63
C ALA A 10 24.17 7.44 -11.97
N LEU A 11 22.98 6.90 -12.29
CA LEU A 11 21.74 7.19 -11.56
C LEU A 11 22.08 7.14 -10.07
N GLN A 12 22.04 8.28 -9.39
CA GLN A 12 22.33 8.36 -7.97
C GLN A 12 21.20 7.65 -7.21
N LEU A 13 21.31 6.34 -7.06
CA LEU A 13 20.36 5.54 -6.30
C LEU A 13 20.38 6.04 -4.86
N GLN A 14 19.23 6.49 -4.39
CA GLN A 14 19.04 6.87 -3.00
C GLN A 14 18.49 5.67 -2.23
N PRO A 15 18.90 5.50 -0.97
CA PRO A 15 18.20 4.59 -0.07
C PRO A 15 16.72 4.94 0.02
N VAL A 16 15.87 3.92 0.22
CA VAL A 16 14.43 4.11 0.46
C VAL A 16 14.23 5.01 1.68
N ARG A 17 13.34 6.00 1.56
CA ARG A 17 12.96 6.88 2.67
C ARG A 17 11.47 6.81 2.89
N VAL A 18 11.07 6.25 4.02
CA VAL A 18 9.67 6.15 4.40
C VAL A 18 9.19 7.43 5.10
N SER A 19 8.09 8.00 4.61
CA SER A 19 7.46 9.18 5.18
C SER A 19 6.95 8.95 6.62
N ALA A 20 6.87 10.01 7.41
CA ALA A 20 6.34 9.92 8.78
C ALA A 20 4.88 9.44 8.81
N SER A 21 4.08 9.82 7.81
CA SER A 21 2.67 9.40 7.71
C SER A 21 2.54 7.89 7.48
N LEU A 22 3.37 7.31 6.61
CA LEU A 22 3.30 5.86 6.31
C LEU A 22 3.78 5.01 7.49
N LYS A 23 4.77 5.50 8.25
CA LYS A 23 5.21 4.88 9.52
C LYS A 23 4.17 4.99 10.62
N LYS A 24 3.53 6.16 10.75
CA LYS A 24 2.45 6.39 11.72
C LYS A 24 1.25 5.50 11.41
N GLY A 25 0.96 5.31 10.14
CA GLY A 25 -0.15 4.52 9.65
C GLY A 25 -1.46 5.30 9.54
N ALA A 26 -2.43 4.67 8.90
CA ALA A 26 -3.79 5.18 8.75
C ALA A 26 -4.80 4.02 8.73
N THR A 27 -6.06 4.35 9.00
CA THR A 27 -7.16 3.39 8.94
C THR A 27 -7.71 3.31 7.52
N PHE A 28 -7.91 2.09 7.03
CA PHE A 28 -8.47 1.77 5.72
C PHE A 28 -9.60 0.78 5.85
N VAL A 29 -10.46 0.73 4.83
CA VAL A 29 -11.42 -0.37 4.67
C VAL A 29 -10.81 -1.41 3.72
N LYS A 30 -10.59 -2.63 4.22
CA LYS A 30 -10.20 -3.81 3.44
C LYS A 30 -11.47 -4.54 2.99
N TRP A 31 -11.52 -4.91 1.72
CA TRP A 31 -12.64 -5.64 1.12
C TRP A 31 -12.10 -6.63 0.08
N ASP A 32 -12.91 -7.62 -0.26
CA ASP A 32 -12.59 -8.67 -1.24
C ASP A 32 -13.75 -8.83 -2.24
N ASP A 33 -13.50 -9.29 -3.46
CA ASP A 33 -14.56 -9.50 -4.46
C ASP A 33 -15.47 -10.69 -4.14
N ASP A 34 -14.92 -11.70 -3.48
CA ASP A 34 -15.60 -12.97 -3.21
C ASP A 34 -16.44 -12.89 -1.93
N SER A 35 -16.32 -11.79 -1.18
CA SER A 35 -17.05 -11.58 0.07
C SER A 35 -17.84 -10.28 0.06
N THR A 36 -18.99 -10.28 0.72
CA THR A 36 -19.70 -9.03 1.06
C THR A 36 -19.12 -8.37 2.32
N GLY A 37 -18.02 -8.89 2.84
CA GLY A 37 -17.38 -8.44 4.06
C GLY A 37 -16.51 -7.22 3.83
N VAL A 38 -16.58 -6.28 4.77
CA VAL A 38 -15.65 -5.15 4.87
C VAL A 38 -15.04 -5.18 6.26
N THR A 39 -13.73 -4.97 6.33
CA THR A 39 -12.99 -4.97 7.59
C THR A 39 -12.23 -3.66 7.71
N SER A 40 -12.40 -2.97 8.85
CA SER A 40 -11.60 -1.80 9.16
C SER A 40 -10.22 -2.25 9.64
N VAL A 41 -9.17 -1.83 8.92
CA VAL A 41 -7.79 -2.23 9.19
C VAL A 41 -6.92 -1.00 9.43
N PHE A 42 -5.94 -1.11 10.33
CA PHE A 42 -4.92 -0.09 10.52
C PHE A 42 -3.65 -0.49 9.78
N LEU A 43 -3.33 0.20 8.69
CA LEU A 43 -2.18 -0.07 7.82
C LEU A 43 -1.00 0.83 8.19
N ARG A 44 0.20 0.25 8.23
CA ARG A 44 1.47 1.00 8.31
C ARG A 44 2.62 0.22 7.67
N THR A 45 3.78 0.85 7.60
CA THR A 45 5.01 0.23 7.11
C THR A 45 6.14 0.33 8.15
N ASP A 46 7.16 -0.50 8.01
CA ASP A 46 8.37 -0.39 8.81
C ASP A 46 9.24 0.81 8.36
N PRO A 47 10.12 1.34 9.23
CA PRO A 47 10.96 2.47 8.88
C PRO A 47 11.88 2.27 7.67
N GLN A 48 12.21 1.01 7.34
CA GLN A 48 13.10 0.64 6.24
C GLN A 48 12.33 0.43 4.92
N GLY A 49 11.01 0.28 4.96
CA GLY A 49 10.13 0.19 3.80
C GLY A 49 10.12 -1.20 3.15
N PHE A 50 10.38 -2.26 3.94
CA PHE A 50 10.38 -3.63 3.44
C PHE A 50 8.98 -4.26 3.46
N PHE A 51 8.13 -3.86 4.40
CA PHE A 51 6.87 -4.50 4.67
C PHE A 51 5.74 -3.48 4.81
N LEU A 52 4.60 -3.82 4.21
CA LEU A 52 3.30 -3.28 4.60
C LEU A 52 2.66 -4.27 5.56
N TYR A 53 2.03 -3.77 6.62
CA TYR A 53 1.33 -4.64 7.54
C TYR A 53 0.12 -3.94 8.13
N TRP A 54 -0.91 -4.72 8.42
CA TRP A 54 -2.18 -4.20 8.91
C TRP A 54 -2.79 -5.12 9.97
N THR A 55 -3.51 -4.49 10.89
CA THR A 55 -4.28 -5.16 11.95
C THR A 55 -5.76 -4.89 11.77
N ASP A 56 -6.58 -5.93 11.81
CA ASP A 56 -8.03 -5.78 11.96
C ASP A 56 -8.32 -5.13 13.31
N GLN A 57 -9.11 -4.06 13.32
CA GLN A 57 -9.50 -3.37 14.54
C GLN A 57 -10.27 -4.28 15.52
N ASN A 58 -10.94 -5.32 15.02
CA ASN A 58 -11.67 -6.30 15.84
C ASN A 58 -10.77 -7.43 16.33
N LYS A 59 -9.59 -7.62 15.72
CA LYS A 59 -8.64 -8.70 16.04
C LYS A 59 -7.23 -8.14 16.19
N VAL A 60 -7.06 -7.28 17.18
CA VAL A 60 -5.83 -6.49 17.40
C VAL A 60 -4.56 -7.35 17.61
N GLN A 61 -4.71 -8.62 18.00
CA GLN A 61 -3.58 -9.53 18.20
C GLN A 61 -3.08 -10.20 16.90
N GLU A 62 -3.80 -10.06 15.79
CA GLU A 62 -3.44 -10.65 14.50
C GLU A 62 -3.04 -9.54 13.52
N SER A 63 -1.77 -9.55 13.09
CA SER A 63 -1.27 -8.67 12.02
C SER A 63 -0.99 -9.50 10.79
N GLU A 64 -1.50 -9.06 9.65
CA GLU A 64 -1.12 -9.57 8.34
C GLU A 64 0.04 -8.72 7.79
N LEU A 65 0.89 -9.33 6.95
CA LEU A 65 2.11 -8.72 6.44
C LEU A 65 2.28 -9.02 4.94
N LEU A 66 2.69 -8.00 4.19
CA LEU A 66 3.00 -8.04 2.77
C LEU A 66 4.44 -7.53 2.56
N ASP A 67 5.26 -8.35 1.92
CA ASP A 67 6.58 -7.94 1.44
C ASP A 67 6.44 -7.00 0.24
N VAL A 68 6.99 -5.80 0.36
CA VAL A 68 6.92 -4.75 -0.67
C VAL A 68 7.63 -5.18 -1.95
N SER A 69 8.61 -6.08 -1.89
CA SER A 69 9.27 -6.63 -3.08
C SER A 69 8.34 -7.49 -3.95
N LEU A 70 7.24 -8.01 -3.38
CA LEU A 70 6.23 -8.78 -4.10
C LEU A 70 5.16 -7.89 -4.76
N VAL A 71 5.12 -6.60 -4.41
CA VAL A 71 4.16 -5.64 -4.97
C VAL A 71 4.54 -5.32 -6.41
N LYS A 72 3.61 -5.59 -7.32
CA LYS A 72 3.79 -5.30 -8.76
C LYS A 72 3.26 -3.92 -9.15
N ASP A 73 2.21 -3.47 -8.48
CA ASP A 73 1.50 -2.23 -8.79
C ASP A 73 0.66 -1.80 -7.57
N ALA A 74 0.43 -0.50 -7.42
CA ALA A 74 -0.42 0.08 -6.38
C ALA A 74 -1.28 1.19 -7.00
N ARG A 75 -2.61 1.04 -6.94
CA ARG A 75 -3.55 1.93 -7.65
C ARG A 75 -4.45 2.68 -6.67
N CYS A 76 -4.81 3.90 -7.04
CA CYS A 76 -5.74 4.76 -6.30
C CYS A 76 -6.73 5.47 -7.25
N GLY A 77 -7.81 6.01 -6.68
CA GLY A 77 -8.83 6.77 -7.41
C GLY A 77 -9.45 5.97 -8.56
N LYS A 78 -9.58 6.60 -9.74
CA LYS A 78 -10.19 5.98 -10.93
C LYS A 78 -9.45 4.74 -11.49
N HIS A 79 -8.19 4.55 -11.11
CA HIS A 79 -7.41 3.37 -11.53
C HIS A 79 -7.49 2.25 -10.50
N ALA A 80 -7.95 2.54 -9.28
CA ALA A 80 -8.21 1.51 -8.29
C ALA A 80 -9.41 0.66 -8.72
N ARG A 81 -9.40 -0.59 -8.27
CA ARG A 81 -10.54 -1.47 -8.46
C ARG A 81 -11.70 -0.98 -7.59
N ALA A 82 -12.87 -0.84 -8.19
CA ALA A 82 -14.10 -0.50 -7.45
C ALA A 82 -14.78 -1.79 -6.94
N PRO A 83 -15.39 -1.76 -5.75
CA PRO A 83 -16.22 -2.85 -5.26
C PRO A 83 -17.40 -3.10 -6.22
N LYS A 84 -17.57 -4.34 -6.66
CA LYS A 84 -18.70 -4.73 -7.53
C LYS A 84 -19.99 -4.98 -6.75
N VAL A 85 -19.88 -5.27 -5.45
CA VAL A 85 -21.02 -5.62 -4.59
C VAL A 85 -21.70 -4.35 -4.06
N GLY A 86 -23.01 -4.23 -4.32
CA GLY A 86 -23.77 -2.98 -4.22
C GLY A 86 -23.68 -2.22 -2.89
N LYS A 87 -23.80 -2.89 -1.73
CA LYS A 87 -23.72 -2.19 -0.43
C LYS A 87 -22.33 -1.62 -0.16
N ILE A 88 -21.27 -2.23 -0.69
CA ILE A 88 -19.89 -1.79 -0.45
C ILE A 88 -19.56 -0.57 -1.32
N SER A 89 -20.04 -0.56 -2.58
CA SER A 89 -19.81 0.55 -3.53
C SER A 89 -20.37 1.91 -3.05
N LEU A 90 -21.32 1.92 -2.12
CA LEU A 90 -21.92 3.14 -1.57
C LEU A 90 -21.22 3.66 -0.30
N TYR A 91 -20.43 2.80 0.37
CA TYR A 91 -19.87 3.08 1.70
C TYR A 91 -18.36 3.31 1.70
N ILE A 92 -17.67 3.13 0.57
CA ILE A 92 -16.23 3.27 0.48
C ILE A 92 -15.89 4.65 -0.13
N PRO A 93 -15.57 5.67 0.69
CA PRO A 93 -14.83 6.84 0.23
C PRO A 93 -13.41 6.42 -0.18
N ASP A 94 -12.65 7.33 -0.81
CA ASP A 94 -11.35 7.17 -1.51
C ASP A 94 -10.19 6.44 -0.79
N VAL A 95 -10.43 5.78 0.35
CA VAL A 95 -9.46 5.12 1.23
C VAL A 95 -9.80 3.63 1.36
N ALA A 96 -9.72 2.90 0.24
CA ALA A 96 -9.92 1.45 0.18
C ALA A 96 -8.61 0.76 -0.17
N MET A 97 -8.29 -0.34 0.53
CA MET A 97 -7.12 -1.16 0.23
C MET A 97 -7.57 -2.56 -0.17
N ILE A 98 -7.30 -2.94 -1.42
CA ILE A 98 -7.23 -4.34 -1.84
C ILE A 98 -5.74 -4.66 -1.93
N ILE A 99 -5.36 -5.82 -1.43
CA ILE A 99 -3.97 -6.29 -1.35
C ILE A 99 -3.83 -7.46 -2.29
#